data_AF-A0A8H7SLL4-F1
#
_entry.id   AF-A0A8H7SLL4-F1
#
_cell.length_a   1.000
_cell.length_b   1.000
_cell.length_c   1.000
_cell.angle_alpha   90.00
_cell.angle_beta   90.00
_cell.angle_gamma   90.00
#
_symmetry.space_group_name_H-M   'P 1'
#
loop_
_entity.id
_entity.type
_entity.pdbx_description
1 polymer ?
#
loop_
_entity_poly.entity_id
_entity_poly.type
_entity_poly.pdbx_seq_one_letter_code
_entity_poly.pdbx_strand_id
1 'polypeptide(L)'
;MGAQTSKVARKLPTKPRPETLSNVPKESPSTLGSAFSAASESKTDFIEEDSRDPHLDENLRTLGPVTIQPTVTKMRASDTMLGIINKRRQEEKREVKGLTVSDGLISVDSLFSLLEQRKRMNPGEINKPEIRQAILKKYEIDEPTLSTLLKYYNTMAIMPPSIDDKEERRMGAWVSDKKDWEAQVKTVDERNKAIKKARQEAMKDNNRASKPKDSEQDQKLKDLFDEGY
;
A
#
# COMPACT_ATOMS: atom_id res chain seq x y z
N MET A 1 -3.96 -21.13 -72.41
CA MET A 1 -4.86 -19.97 -72.21
C MET A 1 -5.45 -20.04 -70.80
N GLY A 2 -5.51 -18.91 -70.08
CA GLY A 2 -6.16 -18.77 -68.74
C GLY A 2 -5.19 -18.95 -67.57
N ALA A 3 -5.15 -18.12 -66.52
CA ALA A 3 -5.93 -16.93 -66.17
C ALA A 3 -5.05 -16.00 -65.30
N GLN A 4 -4.93 -14.72 -65.68
CA GLN A 4 -4.31 -13.69 -64.83
C GLN A 4 -5.34 -13.20 -63.81
N THR A 5 -5.07 -13.40 -62.52
CA THR A 5 -5.87 -12.84 -61.43
C THR A 5 -5.54 -11.35 -61.26
N SER A 6 -6.46 -10.47 -61.63
CA SER A 6 -6.31 -9.03 -61.44
C SER A 6 -6.38 -8.67 -59.95
N LYS A 7 -5.27 -8.15 -59.42
CA LYS A 7 -5.21 -7.60 -58.05
C LYS A 7 -5.92 -6.25 -58.04
N VAL A 8 -7.18 -6.24 -57.62
CA VAL A 8 -7.91 -5.00 -57.34
C VAL A 8 -7.37 -4.38 -56.05
N ALA A 9 -6.64 -3.27 -56.19
CA ALA A 9 -6.20 -2.45 -55.07
C ALA A 9 -7.42 -1.82 -54.39
N ARG A 10 -7.72 -2.25 -53.15
CA ARG A 10 -8.83 -1.73 -52.36
C ARG A 10 -8.52 -0.28 -51.96
N LYS A 11 -9.23 0.69 -52.54
CA LYS A 11 -9.17 2.09 -52.13
C LYS A 11 -10.04 2.30 -50.90
N LEU A 12 -9.52 3.01 -49.89
CA LEU A 12 -10.29 3.41 -48.72
C LEU A 12 -11.44 4.36 -49.15
N PRO A 13 -12.66 4.20 -48.64
CA PRO A 13 -13.75 5.13 -48.88
C PRO A 13 -13.42 6.51 -48.28
N THR A 14 -13.39 7.54 -49.13
CA THR A 14 -13.12 8.93 -48.72
C THR A 14 -14.39 9.72 -48.37
N LYS A 15 -15.57 9.14 -48.58
CA LYS A 15 -16.86 9.76 -48.25
C LYS A 15 -17.52 9.02 -47.08
N PRO A 16 -17.95 9.72 -46.02
CA PRO A 16 -18.63 9.09 -44.90
C PRO A 16 -19.96 8.50 -45.37
N ARG A 17 -20.22 7.25 -44.98
CA ARG A 17 -21.44 6.54 -45.33
C ARG A 17 -22.58 7.08 -44.45
N PRO A 18 -23.72 7.53 -45.02
CA PRO A 18 -24.78 8.21 -44.26
C PRO A 18 -25.35 7.33 -43.13
N GLU A 19 -25.29 6.02 -43.32
CA GLU A 19 -25.73 4.96 -42.40
C GLU A 19 -24.95 4.93 -41.07
N THR A 20 -23.75 5.53 -41.03
CA THR A 20 -22.87 5.57 -39.84
C THR A 20 -22.94 6.89 -39.07
N LEU A 21 -23.66 7.90 -39.59
CA LEU A 21 -23.77 9.23 -38.97
C LEU A 21 -24.71 9.26 -37.76
N SER A 22 -25.60 8.27 -37.61
CA SER A 22 -26.55 8.18 -36.48
C SER A 22 -25.91 7.71 -35.17
N ASN A 23 -24.76 7.03 -35.25
CA ASN A 23 -24.04 6.45 -34.10
C ASN A 23 -22.61 6.98 -33.98
N VAL A 24 -22.35 8.21 -34.44
CA VAL A 24 -21.09 8.88 -34.14
C VAL A 24 -21.11 9.27 -32.66
N PRO A 25 -20.18 8.79 -31.82
CA PRO A 25 -20.03 9.31 -30.47
C PRO A 25 -19.73 10.81 -30.60
N LYS A 26 -20.69 11.66 -30.21
CA LYS A 26 -20.57 13.12 -30.28
C LYS A 26 -19.51 13.65 -29.31
N GLU A 27 -19.14 12.85 -28.33
CA GLU A 27 -18.21 13.23 -27.28
C GLU A 27 -17.15 12.14 -27.14
N SER A 28 -15.89 12.55 -27.30
CA SER A 28 -14.75 11.76 -26.90
C SER A 28 -14.37 12.17 -25.47
N PRO A 29 -13.89 11.24 -24.61
CA PRO A 29 -13.40 11.61 -23.28
C PRO A 29 -12.25 12.64 -23.33
N SER A 30 -11.59 12.77 -24.48
CA SER A 30 -10.55 13.78 -24.75
C SER A 30 -11.08 15.19 -25.06
N THR A 31 -12.36 15.33 -25.44
CA THR A 31 -13.02 16.63 -25.68
C THR A 31 -13.82 17.13 -24.47
N LEU A 32 -13.96 16.32 -23.42
CA LEU A 32 -14.46 16.72 -22.09
C LEU A 32 -13.38 17.49 -21.29
N GLY A 33 -12.64 18.36 -21.97
CA GLY A 33 -11.74 19.29 -21.32
C GLY A 33 -12.53 20.21 -20.37
N SER A 34 -12.10 20.27 -19.12
CA SER A 34 -12.55 21.18 -18.04
C SER A 34 -13.90 20.90 -17.34
N ALA A 35 -14.82 20.12 -17.90
CA ALA A 35 -16.13 19.92 -17.25
C ALA A 35 -16.09 19.04 -15.97
N PHE A 36 -15.01 18.28 -15.76
CA PHE A 36 -14.91 17.33 -14.64
C PHE A 36 -14.35 17.91 -13.34
N SER A 37 -14.03 19.21 -13.28
CA SER A 37 -13.56 19.86 -12.05
C SER A 37 -14.62 20.73 -11.35
N ALA A 38 -15.87 20.74 -11.84
CA ALA A 38 -16.91 21.65 -11.36
C ALA A 38 -17.85 21.07 -10.29
N ALA A 39 -17.54 19.91 -9.71
CA ALA A 39 -18.45 19.25 -8.76
C ALA A 39 -18.40 19.82 -7.33
N SER A 40 -17.68 20.91 -7.03
CA SER A 40 -17.73 21.51 -5.68
C SER A 40 -17.27 22.97 -5.51
N GLU A 41 -16.77 23.67 -6.53
CA GLU A 41 -16.12 24.97 -6.29
C GLU A 41 -17.01 26.20 -6.50
N SER A 42 -18.06 26.11 -7.33
CA SER A 42 -19.04 27.19 -7.51
C SER A 42 -20.34 26.86 -6.80
N LYS A 43 -20.62 27.52 -5.66
CA LYS A 43 -21.98 27.60 -5.13
C LYS A 43 -22.84 28.36 -6.13
N THR A 44 -23.62 27.62 -6.91
CA THR A 44 -24.65 28.21 -7.75
C THR A 44 -25.81 28.64 -6.87
N ASP A 45 -26.61 29.62 -7.30
CA ASP A 45 -27.75 30.16 -6.53
C ASP A 45 -28.70 29.05 -6.04
N PHE A 46 -28.86 27.99 -6.84
CA PHE A 46 -29.61 26.79 -6.49
C PHE A 46 -29.04 26.06 -5.26
N ILE A 47 -27.71 25.92 -5.15
CA ILE A 47 -27.05 25.27 -4.01
C ILE A 47 -27.18 26.14 -2.75
N GLU A 48 -27.18 27.47 -2.89
CA GLU A 48 -27.38 28.37 -1.76
C GLU A 48 -28.81 28.33 -1.20
N GLU A 49 -29.81 28.26 -2.06
CA GLU A 49 -31.21 28.08 -1.66
C GLU A 49 -31.45 26.73 -0.99
N ASP A 50 -30.94 25.65 -1.57
CA ASP A 50 -31.08 24.29 -1.03
C ASP A 50 -30.36 24.14 0.33
N SER A 51 -29.21 24.82 0.50
CA SER A 51 -28.48 24.83 1.78
C SER A 51 -29.22 25.54 2.93
N ARG A 52 -30.26 26.32 2.61
CA ARG A 52 -31.12 27.01 3.59
C ARG A 52 -32.40 26.25 3.89
N ASP A 53 -32.66 25.12 3.24
CA ASP A 53 -33.85 24.31 3.50
C ASP A 53 -33.73 23.60 4.87
N PRO A 54 -34.59 23.93 5.85
CA PRO A 54 -34.60 23.25 7.16
C PRO A 54 -35.01 21.77 7.06
N HIS A 55 -35.62 21.33 5.96
CA HIS A 55 -36.06 19.96 5.71
C HIS A 55 -35.14 19.19 4.75
N LEU A 56 -34.00 19.74 4.37
CA LEU A 56 -33.06 19.12 3.43
C LEU A 56 -32.66 17.69 3.85
N ASP A 57 -32.34 17.49 5.14
CA ASP A 57 -31.92 16.18 5.66
C ASP A 57 -33.08 15.16 5.64
N GLU A 58 -34.31 15.60 5.89
CA GLU A 58 -35.50 14.75 5.78
C GLU A 58 -35.73 14.33 4.31
N ASN A 59 -35.62 15.28 3.38
CA ASN A 59 -35.77 15.04 1.95
C ASN A 59 -34.68 14.09 1.41
N LEU A 60 -33.41 14.26 1.81
CA LEU A 60 -32.32 13.35 1.41
C LEU A 60 -32.49 11.93 1.96
N ARG A 61 -33.02 11.79 3.18
CA ARG A 61 -33.35 10.48 3.76
C ARG A 61 -34.47 9.77 3.00
N THR A 62 -35.45 10.52 2.47
CA THR A 62 -36.52 9.91 1.65
C THR A 62 -36.05 9.45 0.27
N LEU A 63 -35.07 10.13 -0.32
CA LEU A 63 -34.52 9.78 -1.63
C LEU A 63 -33.62 8.54 -1.59
N GLY A 64 -32.95 8.29 -0.47
CA GLY A 64 -32.07 7.15 -0.29
C GLY A 64 -30.80 7.21 -1.15
N PRO A 65 -29.93 6.18 -1.08
CA PRO A 65 -28.68 6.15 -1.83
C PRO A 65 -28.92 6.09 -3.34
N VAL A 66 -28.46 7.11 -4.05
CA VAL A 66 -28.55 7.17 -5.52
C VAL A 66 -27.66 6.09 -6.12
N THR A 67 -28.28 5.09 -6.75
CA THR A 67 -27.56 4.04 -7.48
C THR A 67 -27.21 4.57 -8.86
N ILE A 68 -25.96 4.97 -9.04
CA ILE A 68 -25.44 5.32 -10.38
C ILE A 68 -25.26 4.01 -11.14
N GLN A 69 -26.01 3.84 -12.23
CA GLN A 69 -25.79 2.70 -13.12
C GLN A 69 -24.37 2.79 -13.69
N PRO A 70 -23.57 1.72 -13.61
CA PRO A 70 -22.23 1.74 -14.17
C PRO A 70 -22.32 1.96 -15.67
N THR A 71 -21.76 3.08 -16.15
CA THR A 71 -21.64 3.35 -17.58
C THR A 71 -20.73 2.29 -18.20
N VAL A 72 -21.32 1.24 -18.77
CA VAL A 72 -20.58 0.22 -19.50
C VAL A 72 -20.16 0.83 -20.84
N THR A 73 -18.98 1.45 -20.86
CA THR A 73 -18.39 1.92 -22.11
C THR A 73 -18.16 0.72 -23.03
N LYS A 74 -18.92 0.64 -24.12
CA LYS A 74 -18.76 -0.42 -25.13
C LYS A 74 -17.40 -0.26 -25.81
N MET A 75 -16.40 -1.01 -25.33
CA MET A 75 -15.09 -1.07 -25.96
C MET A 75 -15.19 -1.83 -27.29
N ARG A 76 -14.49 -1.36 -28.33
CA ARG A 76 -14.48 -2.03 -29.64
C ARG A 76 -13.74 -3.36 -29.52
N ALA A 77 -14.32 -4.45 -30.00
CA ALA A 77 -13.71 -5.78 -29.95
C ALA A 77 -12.35 -5.90 -30.68
N SER A 78 -12.02 -4.95 -31.56
CA SER A 78 -10.74 -4.87 -32.25
C SER A 78 -9.63 -4.17 -31.46
N ASP A 79 -9.92 -3.70 -30.25
CA ASP A 79 -8.94 -2.99 -29.42
C ASP A 79 -7.92 -3.99 -28.83
N THR A 80 -6.64 -3.76 -29.10
CA THR A 80 -5.54 -4.59 -28.58
C THR A 80 -5.46 -4.51 -27.04
N MET A 81 -5.89 -3.40 -26.45
CA MET A 81 -5.93 -3.23 -24.99
C MET A 81 -6.91 -4.20 -24.33
N LEU A 82 -8.03 -4.54 -24.98
CA LEU A 82 -8.96 -5.54 -24.46
C LEU A 82 -8.31 -6.92 -24.35
N GLY A 83 -7.45 -7.28 -25.31
CA GLY A 83 -6.69 -8.53 -25.27
C GLY A 83 -5.77 -8.60 -24.05
N ILE A 84 -5.08 -7.50 -23.75
CA ILE A 84 -4.19 -7.39 -22.59
C ILE A 84 -4.99 -7.48 -21.27
N ILE A 85 -6.08 -6.72 -21.16
CA ILE A 85 -6.94 -6.71 -19.97
C ILE A 85 -7.54 -8.10 -19.72
N ASN A 86 -8.04 -8.76 -20.77
CA ASN A 86 -8.60 -10.10 -20.65
C ASN A 86 -7.56 -11.15 -20.26
N LYS A 87 -6.34 -11.07 -20.80
CA LYS A 87 -5.24 -11.96 -20.39
C LYS A 87 -4.87 -11.76 -18.92
N ARG A 88 -4.68 -10.51 -18.48
CA ARG A 88 -4.41 -10.21 -17.06
C ARG A 88 -5.50 -10.74 -16.14
N ARG A 89 -6.77 -10.55 -16.50
CA ARG A 89 -7.90 -11.07 -15.73
C ARG A 89 -7.97 -12.59 -15.73
N GLN A 90 -7.51 -13.26 -16.78
CA GLN A 90 -7.41 -14.72 -16.81
C GLN A 90 -6.26 -15.23 -15.95
N GLU A 91 -5.11 -14.56 -15.97
CA GLU A 91 -3.93 -14.87 -15.15
C GLU A 91 -4.25 -14.69 -13.66
N GLU A 92 -4.84 -13.56 -13.27
CA GLU A 92 -5.30 -13.30 -11.90
C GLU A 92 -6.28 -14.37 -11.40
N LYS A 93 -7.23 -14.79 -12.25
CA LYS A 93 -8.16 -15.89 -11.92
C LYS A 93 -7.47 -17.25 -11.80
N ARG A 94 -6.33 -17.48 -12.46
CA ARG A 94 -5.54 -18.70 -12.32
C ARG A 94 -4.74 -18.67 -11.02
N GLU A 95 -4.14 -17.53 -10.69
CA GLU A 95 -3.44 -17.31 -9.42
C GLU A 95 -4.37 -17.51 -8.21
N VAL A 96 -5.56 -16.90 -8.22
CA VAL A 96 -6.57 -17.05 -7.15
C VAL A 96 -7.06 -18.49 -6.99
N LYS A 97 -7.05 -19.28 -8.07
CA LYS A 97 -7.44 -20.70 -8.04
C LYS A 97 -6.33 -21.64 -7.58
N GLY A 98 -5.17 -21.11 -7.18
CA GLY A 98 -4.04 -21.91 -6.73
C GLY A 98 -3.39 -22.73 -7.85
N LEU A 99 -3.66 -22.42 -9.13
CA LEU A 99 -2.87 -22.96 -10.22
C LEU A 99 -1.50 -22.30 -10.13
N THR A 100 -0.49 -23.10 -9.86
CA THR A 100 0.91 -22.70 -9.76
C THR A 100 1.27 -21.84 -10.95
N VAL A 101 1.88 -20.70 -10.64
CA VAL A 101 2.44 -19.79 -11.63
C VAL A 101 3.38 -20.60 -12.53
N SER A 102 3.25 -20.46 -13.85
CA SER A 102 4.10 -21.19 -14.79
C SER A 102 5.57 -20.83 -14.57
N ASP A 103 6.48 -21.80 -14.76
CA ASP A 103 7.93 -21.63 -14.64
C ASP A 103 8.42 -20.28 -15.20
N GLY A 104 9.11 -19.50 -14.35
CA GLY A 104 9.67 -18.20 -14.70
C GLY A 104 8.72 -17.00 -14.58
N LEU A 105 7.46 -17.21 -14.20
CA LEU A 105 6.55 -16.15 -13.77
C LEU A 105 6.45 -16.15 -12.23
N ILE A 106 6.17 -14.99 -11.63
CA ILE A 106 5.97 -14.83 -10.19
C ILE A 106 4.58 -14.26 -9.93
N SER A 107 3.84 -14.80 -8.95
CA SER A 107 2.56 -14.22 -8.55
C SER A 107 2.75 -12.87 -7.88
N VAL A 108 1.72 -12.03 -7.96
CA VAL A 108 1.75 -10.69 -7.32
C VAL A 108 1.97 -10.81 -5.81
N ASP A 109 1.31 -11.77 -5.16
CA ASP A 109 1.44 -12.00 -3.72
C ASP A 109 2.85 -12.48 -3.33
N SER A 110 3.46 -13.32 -4.15
CA SER A 110 4.84 -13.79 -3.96
C SER A 110 5.83 -12.64 -4.12
N LEU A 111 5.63 -11.80 -5.14
CA LEU A 111 6.44 -10.61 -5.36
C LEU A 111 6.31 -9.62 -4.20
N PHE A 112 5.09 -9.37 -3.73
CA PHE A 112 4.84 -8.52 -2.57
C PHE A 112 5.53 -9.07 -1.32
N SER A 113 5.39 -10.37 -1.07
CA SER A 113 6.03 -11.05 0.06
C SER A 113 7.56 -10.99 -0.02
N LEU A 114 8.14 -11.12 -1.21
CA LEU A 114 9.58 -10.99 -1.45
C LEU A 114 10.06 -9.56 -1.14
N LEU A 115 9.36 -8.55 -1.63
CA LEU A 115 9.71 -7.15 -1.40
C LEU A 115 9.54 -6.74 0.07
N GLU A 116 8.50 -7.23 0.75
CA GLU A 116 8.29 -7.00 2.17
C GLU A 116 9.33 -7.72 3.04
N GLN A 117 9.74 -8.93 2.64
CA GLN A 117 10.86 -9.63 3.27
C GLN A 117 12.17 -8.85 3.11
N ARG A 118 12.42 -8.28 1.92
CA ARG A 118 13.60 -7.42 1.67
C ARG A 118 13.61 -6.17 2.54
N LYS A 119 12.46 -5.52 2.72
CA LYS A 119 12.30 -4.32 3.57
C LYS A 119 12.77 -4.56 5.02
N ARG A 120 12.64 -5.79 5.51
CA ARG A 120 13.05 -6.22 6.85
C ARG A 120 14.52 -6.66 6.93
N MET A 121 15.15 -6.92 5.80
CA MET A 121 16.57 -7.31 5.75
C MET A 121 17.47 -6.08 5.82
N ASN A 122 18.67 -6.28 6.35
CA ASN A 122 19.65 -5.21 6.43
C ASN A 122 20.17 -4.87 5.03
N PRO A 123 20.55 -3.60 4.75
CA PRO A 123 21.16 -3.24 3.49
C PRO A 123 22.38 -4.12 3.16
N GLY A 124 22.37 -4.74 1.99
CA GLY A 124 23.42 -5.66 1.53
C GLY A 124 23.33 -7.10 2.05
N GLU A 125 22.40 -7.42 2.95
CA GLU A 125 22.20 -8.79 3.45
C GLU A 125 21.65 -9.73 2.38
N ILE A 126 20.82 -9.22 1.47
CA ILE A 126 20.29 -9.97 0.32
C ILE A 126 21.38 -10.43 -0.67
N ASN A 127 22.56 -9.80 -0.62
CA ASN A 127 23.70 -10.19 -1.46
C ASN A 127 24.48 -11.38 -0.89
N LYS A 128 24.18 -11.81 0.35
CA LYS A 128 24.78 -13.02 0.91
C LYS A 128 24.32 -14.24 0.08
N PRO A 129 25.23 -15.13 -0.34
CA PRO A 129 24.91 -16.21 -1.27
C PRO A 129 23.87 -17.18 -0.70
N GLU A 130 23.93 -17.46 0.60
CA GLU A 130 22.99 -18.36 1.30
C GLU A 130 21.55 -17.84 1.25
N ILE A 131 21.35 -16.57 1.57
CA ILE A 131 20.04 -15.92 1.58
C ILE A 131 19.51 -15.83 0.16
N ARG A 132 20.37 -15.47 -0.79
CA ARG A 132 20.02 -15.37 -2.20
C ARG A 132 19.55 -16.71 -2.77
N GLN A 133 20.27 -17.80 -2.49
CA GLN A 133 19.86 -19.15 -2.88
C GLN A 133 18.53 -19.58 -2.23
N ALA A 134 18.30 -19.22 -0.97
CA ALA A 134 17.04 -19.50 -0.28
C ALA A 134 15.86 -18.77 -0.95
N ILE A 135 16.04 -17.51 -1.37
CA ILE A 135 15.00 -16.72 -2.06
C ILE A 135 14.71 -17.32 -3.44
N LEU A 136 15.73 -17.66 -4.22
CA LEU A 136 15.57 -18.26 -5.54
C LEU A 136 14.79 -19.58 -5.46
N LYS A 137 15.09 -20.43 -4.46
CA LYS A 137 14.36 -21.69 -4.23
C LYS A 137 12.93 -21.48 -3.72
N LYS A 138 12.71 -20.51 -2.83
CA LYS A 138 11.40 -20.28 -2.21
C LYS A 138 10.36 -19.76 -3.21
N TYR A 139 10.80 -18.92 -4.14
CA TYR A 139 9.91 -18.25 -5.10
C TYR A 139 10.09 -18.75 -6.54
N GLU A 140 10.93 -19.77 -6.76
CA GLU A 140 11.19 -20.40 -8.07
C GLU A 140 11.57 -19.38 -9.16
N ILE A 141 12.40 -18.40 -8.80
CA ILE A 141 12.84 -17.30 -9.68
C ILE A 141 14.26 -17.57 -10.19
N ASP A 142 14.54 -17.16 -11.42
CA ASP A 142 15.88 -17.14 -11.98
C ASP A 142 16.76 -16.00 -11.40
N GLU A 143 18.06 -16.25 -11.31
CA GLU A 143 19.03 -15.30 -10.74
C GLU A 143 19.12 -13.94 -11.47
N PRO A 144 19.24 -13.89 -12.82
CA PRO A 144 19.21 -12.62 -13.56
C PRO A 144 17.93 -11.84 -13.32
N THR A 145 16.78 -12.51 -13.24
CA THR A 145 15.48 -11.87 -13.00
C THR A 145 15.44 -11.24 -11.61
N LEU A 146 15.89 -11.97 -10.58
CA LEU A 146 16.01 -11.44 -9.22
C LEU A 146 16.98 -10.25 -9.17
N SER A 147 18.14 -10.33 -9.83
CA SER A 147 19.11 -9.23 -9.83
C SER A 147 18.55 -7.96 -10.48
N THR A 148 17.79 -8.12 -11.57
CA THR A 148 17.15 -7.02 -12.28
C THR A 148 16.07 -6.39 -11.42
N LEU A 149 15.22 -7.20 -10.79
CA LEU A 149 14.19 -6.74 -9.87
C LEU A 149 14.81 -5.92 -8.73
N LEU A 150 15.85 -6.46 -8.08
CA LEU A 150 16.47 -5.81 -6.92
C LEU A 150 17.20 -4.51 -7.27
N LYS A 151 17.69 -4.39 -8.52
CA LYS A 151 18.34 -3.18 -9.03
C LYS A 151 17.37 -2.03 -9.22
N TYR A 152 16.17 -2.28 -9.75
CA TYR A 152 15.22 -1.22 -10.11
C TYR A 152 14.21 -0.89 -9.01
N TYR A 153 13.88 -1.86 -8.15
CA TYR A 153 13.01 -1.60 -7.01
C TYR A 153 13.85 -1.23 -5.81
N ASN A 154 13.86 0.05 -5.44
CA ASN A 154 14.47 0.46 -4.19
C ASN A 154 13.49 0.23 -3.04
N THR A 155 13.93 -0.40 -1.95
CA THR A 155 13.11 -0.66 -0.77
C THR A 155 13.67 0.09 0.42
N MET A 156 12.82 0.82 1.13
CA MET A 156 13.17 1.39 2.43
C MET A 156 13.69 0.31 3.40
N ALA A 157 14.68 0.64 4.22
CA ALA A 157 15.16 -0.21 5.29
C ALA A 157 14.37 0.10 6.57
N ILE A 158 13.94 -0.93 7.29
CA ILE A 158 13.22 -0.75 8.56
C ILE A 158 14.23 -0.60 9.71
N MET A 159 14.05 0.46 10.50
CA MET A 159 14.85 0.73 11.70
C MET A 159 14.33 -0.08 12.91
N PRO A 160 15.17 -0.33 13.93
CA PRO A 160 14.71 -0.88 15.19
C PRO A 160 13.63 0.02 15.82
N PRO A 161 12.66 -0.56 16.56
CA PRO A 161 11.60 0.21 17.19
C PRO A 161 12.18 1.17 18.24
N SER A 162 11.60 2.37 18.33
CA SER A 162 11.90 3.31 19.41
C SER A 162 11.22 2.84 20.69
N ILE A 163 11.94 2.85 21.82
CA ILE A 163 11.37 2.47 23.12
C ILE A 163 10.24 3.41 23.59
N ASP A 164 10.22 4.63 23.06
CA ASP A 164 9.24 5.66 23.43
C ASP A 164 7.85 5.40 22.83
N ASP A 165 7.79 4.66 21.72
CA ASP A 165 6.54 4.33 21.04
C ASP A 165 5.87 3.11 21.71
N LYS A 166 4.75 3.35 22.38
CA LYS A 166 3.94 2.28 23.03
C LYS A 166 3.48 1.19 22.07
N GLU A 167 3.45 1.49 20.78
CA GLU A 167 3.01 0.59 19.71
C GLU A 167 4.17 -0.08 18.96
N GLU A 168 5.43 0.09 19.42
CA GLU A 168 6.63 -0.49 18.81
C GLU A 168 6.75 -0.21 17.30
N ARG A 169 6.27 0.97 16.88
CA ARG A 169 6.30 1.36 15.47
C ARG A 169 7.74 1.43 14.99
N ARG A 170 7.99 0.84 13.82
CA ARG A 170 9.29 0.85 13.18
C ARG A 170 9.33 1.89 12.08
N MET A 171 10.32 2.78 12.13
CA MET A 171 10.49 3.81 11.11
C MET A 171 11.16 3.22 9.88
N GLY A 172 10.63 3.53 8.69
CA GLY A 172 11.31 3.25 7.43
C GLY A 172 12.29 4.37 7.12
N ALA A 173 13.55 4.02 6.88
CA ALA A 173 14.57 4.94 6.41
C ALA A 173 14.97 4.59 4.97
N TRP A 174 15.00 5.60 4.10
CA TRP A 174 15.61 5.45 2.78
C TRP A 174 17.10 5.56 2.94
N VAL A 175 17.81 4.45 2.74
CA VAL A 175 19.26 4.42 2.88
C VAL A 175 19.90 3.95 1.59
N SER A 176 20.85 4.73 1.10
CA SER A 176 21.64 4.43 -0.09
C SER A 176 22.80 3.47 0.24
N ASP A 177 23.43 3.65 1.40
CA ASP A 177 24.64 2.94 1.81
C ASP A 177 24.49 2.16 3.12
N LYS A 178 25.07 0.96 3.17
CA LYS A 178 25.05 0.12 4.38
C LYS A 178 25.64 0.81 5.62
N LYS A 179 26.69 1.61 5.44
CA LYS A 179 27.37 2.32 6.53
C LYS A 179 26.46 3.36 7.19
N ASP A 180 25.68 4.08 6.39
CA ASP A 180 24.75 5.09 6.88
C ASP A 180 23.62 4.46 7.68
N TRP A 181 23.12 3.31 7.21
CA TRP A 181 22.13 2.53 7.94
C TRP A 181 22.68 2.04 9.29
N GLU A 182 23.89 1.48 9.30
CA GLU A 182 24.54 1.03 10.54
C GLU A 182 24.75 2.19 11.54
N ALA A 183 25.10 3.38 11.05
CA ALA A 183 25.24 4.57 11.88
C ALA A 183 23.88 4.99 12.49
N GLN A 184 22.82 5.02 11.68
CA GLN A 184 21.47 5.35 12.16
C GLN A 184 20.93 4.30 13.14
N VAL A 185 21.24 3.01 12.94
CA VAL A 185 20.84 1.95 13.87
C VAL A 185 21.53 2.13 15.21
N LYS A 186 22.85 2.44 15.20
CA LYS A 186 23.60 2.70 16.42
C LYS A 186 23.05 3.87 17.22
N THR A 187 22.68 4.97 16.57
CA THR A 187 22.11 6.13 17.28
C THR A 187 20.76 5.80 17.93
N VAL A 188 19.90 5.04 17.24
CA VAL A 188 18.63 4.57 17.79
C VAL A 188 18.87 3.60 18.97
N ASP A 189 19.83 2.69 18.85
CA ASP A 189 20.17 1.75 19.92
C ASP A 189 20.76 2.43 21.15
N GLU A 190 21.63 3.42 20.97
CA GLU A 190 22.20 4.24 22.05
C GLU A 190 21.10 5.02 22.77
N ARG A 191 20.21 5.66 22.01
CA ARG A 191 19.01 6.32 22.56
C ARG A 191 18.16 5.33 23.36
N ASN A 192 17.86 4.16 22.80
CA ASN A 192 17.06 3.12 23.44
C ASN A 192 17.70 2.61 24.73
N LYS A 193 19.03 2.45 24.76
CA LYS A 193 19.78 2.07 25.97
C LYS A 193 19.71 3.17 27.04
N ALA A 194 19.86 4.43 26.66
CA ALA A 194 19.77 5.56 27.58
C ALA A 194 18.38 5.64 28.23
N ILE A 195 17.31 5.51 27.44
CA ILE A 195 15.93 5.53 27.96
C ILE A 195 15.67 4.32 28.87
N LYS A 196 16.12 3.12 28.49
CA LYS A 196 16.02 1.93 29.34
C LYS A 196 16.72 2.13 30.69
N LYS A 197 17.92 2.71 30.68
CA LYS A 197 18.69 3.00 31.90
C LYS A 197 17.97 4.03 32.78
N ALA A 198 17.51 5.14 32.18
CA ALA A 198 16.74 6.17 32.89
C ALA A 198 15.45 5.60 33.51
N ARG A 199 14.75 4.70 32.80
CA ARG A 199 13.57 4.02 33.32
C ARG A 199 13.91 3.09 34.50
N GLN A 200 15.04 2.40 34.46
CA GLN A 200 15.50 1.56 35.57
C GLN A 200 15.90 2.39 36.79
N GLU A 201 16.57 3.53 36.59
CA GLU A 201 16.94 4.47 37.66
C GLU A 201 15.69 5.06 38.32
N ALA A 202 14.72 5.54 37.52
CA ALA A 202 13.44 6.04 38.03
C ALA A 202 12.67 4.99 38.85
N MET A 203 12.67 3.71 38.41
CA MET A 203 12.04 2.63 39.17
C MET A 203 12.77 2.35 40.51
N LYS A 204 14.10 2.48 40.56
CA LYS A 204 14.86 2.34 41.81
C LYS A 204 14.56 3.47 42.78
N ASP A 205 14.46 4.70 42.30
CA ASP A 205 14.15 5.87 43.12
C ASP A 205 12.72 5.80 43.68
N ASN A 206 11.76 5.38 42.87
CA ASN A 206 10.38 5.20 43.33
C ASN A 206 10.26 4.07 44.38
N ASN A 207 10.98 2.96 44.17
CA ASN A 207 11.05 1.89 45.17
C ASN A 207 11.75 2.33 46.47
N ARG A 208 12.75 3.21 46.38
CA ARG A 208 13.45 3.77 47.54
C ARG A 208 12.58 4.76 48.32
N ALA A 209 11.71 5.51 47.64
CA ALA A 209 10.72 6.39 48.26
C ALA A 209 9.53 5.61 48.87
N SER A 210 9.18 4.45 48.29
CA SER A 210 8.09 3.59 48.77
C SER A 210 8.44 2.71 49.98
N LYS A 211 9.72 2.61 50.37
CA LYS A 211 10.06 2.03 51.67
C LYS A 211 9.65 3.06 52.74
N PRO A 212 8.62 2.80 53.55
CA PRO A 212 8.42 3.62 54.73
C PRO A 212 9.70 3.48 55.53
N LYS A 213 10.35 4.61 55.85
CA LYS A 213 11.12 4.63 57.07
C LYS A 213 10.06 4.44 58.14
N ASP A 214 9.80 3.20 58.54
CA ASP A 214 9.06 2.93 59.76
C ASP A 214 9.74 3.81 60.80
N SER A 215 9.03 4.87 61.19
CA SER A 215 9.50 5.74 62.23
C SER A 215 9.65 4.83 63.46
N GLU A 216 10.66 5.04 64.31
CA GLU A 216 10.80 4.24 65.54
C GLU A 216 9.50 4.24 66.37
N GLN A 217 8.60 5.21 66.14
CA GLN A 217 7.26 5.27 66.71
C GLN A 217 6.31 4.18 66.19
N ASP A 218 6.35 3.85 64.91
CA ASP A 218 5.51 2.79 64.32
C ASP A 218 5.98 1.39 64.74
N GLN A 219 7.29 1.20 64.93
CA GLN A 219 7.85 -0.03 65.49
C GLN A 219 7.49 -0.18 66.98
N LYS A 220 7.60 0.90 67.77
CA LYS A 220 7.17 0.91 69.18
C LYS A 220 5.67 0.68 69.34
N LEU A 221 4.85 1.17 68.41
CA LEU A 221 3.41 0.92 68.42
C LEU A 221 3.08 -0.54 68.12
N LYS A 222 3.80 -1.20 67.20
CA LYS A 222 3.62 -2.64 66.94
C LYS A 222 4.00 -3.52 68.13
N ASP A 223 5.15 -3.24 68.77
CA ASP A 223 5.58 -4.01 69.95
C ASP A 223 4.60 -3.89 71.13
N LEU A 224 3.88 -2.76 71.27
CA LEU A 224 2.86 -2.57 72.30
C LEU A 224 1.57 -3.40 72.09
N PHE A 225 1.31 -3.88 70.87
CA PHE A 225 0.12 -4.67 70.55
C PHE A 225 0.41 -6.15 70.30
N ASP A 226 1.67 -6.53 70.07
CA ASP A 226 2.08 -7.93 69.87
C ASP A 226 2.44 -8.67 71.19
N GLU A 227 2.66 -7.98 72.31
CA GLU A 227 2.86 -8.59 73.66
C GLU A 227 1.54 -8.94 74.38
N GLY A 228 0.60 -9.56 73.67
CA GLY A 228 -0.67 -9.96 74.27
C GLY A 228 -1.29 -11.16 73.59
N TYR A 229 -0.73 -12.37 73.80
CA TYR A 229 -1.42 -13.64 74.07
C TYR A 229 -0.43 -14.75 74.41
#